data_AF-A0A2E2MHR9-F1
#
_entry.id   AF-A0A2E2MHR9-F1
#
_cell.length_a   1.000
_cell.length_b   1.000
_cell.length_c   1.000
_cell.angle_alpha   90.00
_cell.angle_beta   90.00
_cell.angle_gamma   90.00
#
_symmetry.space_group_name_H-M   'P 1'
#
loop_
_entity.id
_entity.type
_entity.pdbx_description
1 polymer ?
#
loop_
_entity_poly.entity_id
_entity_poly.type
_entity_poly.pdbx_seq_one_letter_code
_entity_poly.pdbx_strand_id
1 'polypeptide(L)'
;MTGYIFLLLAGIAAGTLSGVVGTGGSIVLMPILVYQFGPQQAVPIMAIAAVLGNIGKAVAWWREVDWRAFWAYAVLGVPGAALGARTLLVLPPAVVEVVLGGFFLLMIPGRRWMQARDIRIRYWQMAVIGGLIGYLSGIVLSTGPLSIPAFLAIGLTKGALISTEAAASLALMISK
;
A
#
# COMPACT_ATOMS: atom_id res chain seq x y z
N MET A 1 12.38 -18.84 -22.31
CA MET A 1 11.85 -19.75 -21.27
C MET A 1 12.38 -19.41 -19.87
N THR A 2 13.66 -19.08 -19.72
CA THR A 2 14.30 -18.73 -18.43
C THR A 2 13.63 -17.57 -17.69
N GLY A 3 13.17 -16.52 -18.40
CA GLY A 3 12.48 -15.38 -17.79
C GLY A 3 11.13 -15.73 -17.13
N TYR A 4 10.38 -16.68 -17.68
CA TYR A 4 9.08 -17.10 -17.14
C TYR A 4 9.21 -17.93 -15.86
N ILE A 5 10.23 -18.79 -15.80
CA ILE A 5 10.54 -19.59 -14.60
C ILE A 5 11.00 -18.66 -13.47
N PHE A 6 11.85 -17.67 -13.78
CA PHE A 6 12.24 -16.66 -12.81
C PHE A 6 11.03 -15.85 -12.32
N LEU A 7 10.13 -15.43 -13.21
CA LEU A 7 8.90 -14.72 -12.83
C LEU A 7 8.00 -15.54 -11.92
N LEU A 8 7.86 -16.84 -12.19
CA LEU A 8 7.10 -17.76 -11.35
C LEU A 8 7.72 -17.87 -9.95
N LEU A 9 9.03 -18.11 -9.87
CA LEU A 9 9.73 -18.23 -8.59
C LEU A 9 9.74 -16.92 -7.80
N ALA A 10 9.99 -15.79 -8.47
CA ALA A 10 9.94 -14.47 -7.88
C ALA A 10 8.52 -14.14 -7.41
N GLY A 11 7.49 -14.48 -8.17
CA GLY A 11 6.08 -14.29 -7.80
C GLY A 11 5.68 -15.12 -6.57
N ILE A 12 6.12 -16.38 -6.50
CA ILE A 12 5.88 -17.25 -5.34
C ILE A 12 6.62 -16.70 -4.12
N ALA A 13 7.90 -16.36 -4.24
CA ALA A 13 8.69 -15.78 -3.15
C ALA A 13 8.13 -14.44 -2.67
N ALA A 14 7.69 -13.58 -3.59
CA ALA A 14 7.03 -12.32 -3.28
C ALA A 14 5.70 -12.53 -2.56
N GLY A 15 4.89 -13.48 -3.05
CA GLY A 15 3.59 -13.81 -2.48
C GLY A 15 3.72 -14.37 -1.07
N THR A 16 4.69 -15.26 -0.82
CA THR A 16 4.96 -15.79 0.51
C THR A 16 5.51 -14.72 1.45
N LEU A 17 6.48 -13.91 1.02
CA LEU A 17 7.00 -12.80 1.82
C LEU A 17 5.93 -11.74 2.11
N SER A 18 5.08 -11.44 1.14
CA SER A 18 3.94 -10.52 1.30
C SER A 18 2.89 -11.10 2.25
N GLY A 19 2.60 -12.40 2.17
CA GLY A 19 1.70 -13.08 3.11
C GLY A 19 2.21 -13.09 4.55
N VAL A 20 3.52 -13.25 4.75
CA VAL A 20 4.15 -13.30 6.09
C VAL A 20 4.36 -11.90 6.69
N VAL A 21 4.79 -10.92 5.88
CA VAL A 21 5.17 -9.58 6.32
C VAL A 21 4.05 -8.54 6.11
N GLY A 22 2.99 -8.90 5.37
CA GLY A 22 1.88 -8.02 5.00
C GLY A 22 2.19 -7.22 3.73
N THR A 23 2.96 -6.14 3.84
CA THR A 23 3.23 -5.20 2.72
C THR A 23 4.70 -5.02 2.36
N GLY A 24 5.62 -5.60 3.15
CA GLY A 24 7.05 -5.51 2.92
C GLY A 24 7.55 -6.27 1.68
N GLY A 25 6.79 -7.27 1.21
CA GLY A 25 7.19 -8.12 0.09
C GLY A 25 7.41 -7.34 -1.22
N SER A 26 6.54 -6.37 -1.53
CA SER A 26 6.65 -5.53 -2.72
C SER A 26 7.78 -4.50 -2.65
N ILE A 27 8.17 -4.05 -1.45
CA ILE A 27 9.32 -3.14 -1.28
C ILE A 27 10.63 -3.87 -1.63
N VAL A 28 10.78 -5.10 -1.16
CA VAL A 28 12.01 -5.90 -1.36
C VAL A 28 12.11 -6.40 -2.81
N LEU A 29 10.97 -6.72 -3.43
CA LEU A 29 10.96 -7.33 -4.76
C LEU A 29 11.13 -6.30 -5.89
N MET A 30 10.82 -5.03 -5.67
CA MET A 30 10.87 -3.99 -6.70
C MET A 30 12.30 -3.76 -7.24
N PRO A 31 13.35 -3.58 -6.40
CA PRO A 31 14.71 -3.41 -6.88
C PRO A 31 15.21 -4.61 -7.68
N ILE A 32 14.85 -5.83 -7.27
CA ILE A 32 15.24 -7.09 -7.92
C ILE A 32 14.62 -7.17 -9.33
N LEU A 33 13.32 -6.87 -9.44
CA LEU A 33 12.64 -6.89 -10.73
C LEU A 33 13.15 -5.78 -11.66
N VAL A 34 13.41 -4.58 -11.14
CA VAL A 34 13.96 -3.47 -11.94
C VAL A 34 15.37 -3.80 -12.43
N TYR A 35 16.21 -4.39 -11.58
CA TYR A 35 17.55 -4.83 -11.96
C TYR A 35 17.52 -5.89 -13.07
N GLN A 36 16.59 -6.84 -13.00
CA GLN A 36 16.55 -7.98 -13.91
C GLN A 36 15.79 -7.72 -15.23
N PHE A 37 14.70 -6.96 -15.20
CA PHE A 37 13.77 -6.77 -16.32
C PHE A 37 13.67 -5.31 -16.80
N GLY A 38 14.33 -4.39 -16.09
CA GLY A 38 14.18 -2.96 -16.32
C GLY A 38 12.86 -2.38 -15.77
N PRO A 39 12.79 -1.06 -15.56
CA PRO A 39 11.62 -0.40 -14.96
C PRO A 39 10.33 -0.62 -15.75
N GLN A 40 10.41 -0.59 -17.08
CA GLN A 40 9.26 -0.72 -17.98
C GLN A 40 8.52 -2.05 -17.83
N GLN A 41 9.24 -3.15 -17.58
CA GLN A 41 8.64 -4.47 -17.39
C GLN A 41 8.35 -4.75 -15.91
N ALA A 42 9.23 -4.31 -15.01
CA ALA A 42 9.10 -4.54 -13.57
C ALA A 42 7.83 -3.91 -12.99
N VAL A 43 7.44 -2.72 -13.44
CA VAL A 43 6.28 -1.99 -12.90
C VAL A 43 4.95 -2.75 -13.16
N PRO A 44 4.61 -3.17 -14.40
CA PRO A 44 3.43 -3.98 -14.67
C PRO A 44 3.44 -5.34 -13.94
N ILE A 45 4.58 -6.03 -13.92
CA ILE A 45 4.74 -7.32 -13.24
C ILE A 45 4.42 -7.17 -11.76
N MET A 46 4.98 -6.13 -11.12
CA MET A 46 4.73 -5.84 -9.71
C MET A 46 3.27 -5.47 -9.47
N ALA A 47 2.62 -4.71 -10.36
CA ALA A 47 1.22 -4.34 -10.22
C ALA A 47 0.32 -5.59 -10.18
N ILE A 48 0.53 -6.53 -11.10
CA ILE A 48 -0.20 -7.80 -11.15
C ILE A 48 0.08 -8.62 -9.89
N ALA A 49 1.35 -8.75 -9.49
CA ALA A 49 1.74 -9.50 -8.29
C ALA A 49 1.12 -8.90 -7.02
N ALA A 50 1.08 -7.57 -6.91
CA ALA A 50 0.49 -6.87 -5.77
C ALA A 50 -1.03 -7.05 -5.71
N VAL A 51 -1.73 -6.99 -6.85
CA VAL A 51 -3.18 -7.25 -6.91
C VAL A 51 -3.47 -8.69 -6.49
N LEU A 52 -2.80 -9.68 -7.10
CA LEU A 52 -3.00 -11.09 -6.77
C LEU A 52 -2.64 -11.39 -5.30
N GLY A 53 -1.55 -10.82 -4.80
CA GLY A 53 -1.12 -10.97 -3.40
C GLY A 53 -2.13 -10.35 -2.43
N ASN A 54 -2.66 -9.17 -2.73
CA ASN A 54 -3.68 -8.53 -1.89
C ASN A 54 -5.01 -9.29 -1.94
N ILE A 55 -5.41 -9.84 -3.10
CA ILE A 55 -6.59 -10.72 -3.19
C ILE A 55 -6.37 -11.96 -2.32
N GLY A 56 -5.20 -12.60 -2.43
CA GLY A 56 -4.86 -13.77 -1.61
C GLY A 56 -4.95 -13.49 -0.11
N LYS A 57 -4.36 -12.37 0.36
CA LYS A 57 -4.46 -11.91 1.75
C LYS A 57 -5.91 -11.63 2.18
N ALA A 58 -6.66 -10.91 1.36
CA ALA A 58 -8.04 -10.55 1.66
C ALA A 58 -8.96 -11.78 1.71
N VAL A 59 -8.77 -12.76 0.83
CA VAL A 59 -9.55 -14.00 0.80
C VAL A 59 -9.17 -14.94 1.95
N ALA A 60 -7.87 -15.12 2.20
CA ALA A 60 -7.37 -16.03 3.26
C ALA A 60 -7.92 -15.67 4.65
N TRP A 61 -8.11 -14.38 4.92
CA TRP A 61 -8.62 -13.86 6.20
C TRP A 61 -9.85 -12.98 6.03
N TRP A 62 -10.72 -13.27 5.06
CA TRP A 62 -11.90 -12.45 4.76
C TRP A 62 -12.81 -12.23 5.98
N ARG A 63 -12.89 -13.23 6.87
CA ARG A 63 -13.70 -13.17 8.10
C ARG A 63 -13.11 -12.26 9.17
N GLU A 64 -11.83 -11.92 9.09
CA GLU A 64 -11.14 -11.04 10.03
C GLU A 64 -11.08 -9.59 9.55
N VAL A 65 -11.65 -9.27 8.38
CA VAL A 65 -11.65 -7.90 7.86
C VAL A 65 -12.49 -6.99 8.76
N ASP A 66 -11.88 -5.94 9.28
CA ASP A 66 -12.58 -4.89 10.01
C ASP A 66 -13.21 -3.92 9.01
N TRP A 67 -14.50 -4.13 8.73
CA TRP A 67 -15.22 -3.29 7.77
C TRP A 67 -15.37 -1.83 8.22
N ARG A 68 -15.31 -1.53 9.52
CA ARG A 68 -15.37 -0.14 10.00
C ARG A 68 -14.09 0.59 9.65
N ALA A 69 -12.96 -0.04 9.90
CA ALA A 69 -11.65 0.47 9.52
C ALA A 69 -11.50 0.59 8.00
N PHE A 70 -11.93 -0.43 7.26
CA PHE A 70 -11.93 -0.44 5.80
C PHE A 70 -12.71 0.75 5.24
N TRP A 71 -13.97 0.94 5.65
CA TRP A 71 -14.79 2.03 5.13
C TRP A 71 -14.28 3.40 5.58
N ALA A 72 -13.85 3.52 6.83
CA ALA A 72 -13.24 4.76 7.32
C ALA A 72 -12.07 5.19 6.43
N TYR A 73 -11.20 4.26 6.04
CA TYR A 73 -10.08 4.54 5.15
C TYR A 73 -10.52 4.74 3.69
N ALA A 74 -11.38 3.86 3.16
CA ALA A 74 -11.73 3.81 1.74
C ALA A 74 -12.58 5.00 1.28
N VAL A 75 -13.46 5.53 2.15
CA VAL A 75 -14.39 6.64 1.80
C VAL A 75 -13.65 7.86 1.25
N LEU A 76 -12.52 8.24 1.85
CA LEU A 76 -11.69 9.32 1.35
C LEU A 76 -10.49 8.82 0.55
N GLY A 77 -10.01 7.60 0.83
CA GLY A 77 -8.86 7.04 0.14
C GLY A 77 -9.12 6.77 -1.34
N VAL A 78 -10.26 6.18 -1.69
CA VAL A 78 -10.64 5.87 -3.09
C VAL A 78 -10.73 7.15 -3.95
N PRO A 79 -11.50 8.19 -3.56
CA PRO A 79 -11.50 9.43 -4.33
C PRO A 79 -10.15 10.13 -4.31
N GLY A 80 -9.40 10.05 -3.20
CA GLY A 80 -8.02 10.53 -3.12
C GLY A 80 -7.13 9.89 -4.18
N ALA A 81 -7.14 8.56 -4.29
CA ALA A 81 -6.34 7.82 -5.27
C ALA A 81 -6.71 8.12 -6.72
N ALA A 82 -8.00 8.23 -7.03
CA ALA A 82 -8.45 8.67 -8.36
C ALA A 82 -7.98 10.09 -8.69
N LEU A 83 -8.03 11.02 -7.73
CA LEU A 83 -7.52 12.38 -7.90
C LEU A 83 -5.99 12.39 -8.08
N GLY A 84 -5.26 11.63 -7.26
CA GLY A 84 -3.81 11.51 -7.33
C GLY A 84 -3.34 11.00 -8.69
N ALA A 85 -3.99 9.95 -9.21
CA ALA A 85 -3.68 9.40 -10.52
C ALA A 85 -3.91 10.40 -11.65
N ARG A 86 -4.98 11.21 -11.56
CA ARG A 86 -5.23 12.31 -12.52
C ARG A 86 -4.19 13.42 -12.40
N THR A 87 -3.77 13.78 -11.18
CA THR A 87 -2.76 14.84 -10.99
C THR A 87 -1.37 14.44 -11.49
N LEU A 88 -1.04 13.14 -11.48
CA LEU A 88 0.23 12.64 -12.02
C LEU A 88 0.39 12.98 -13.51
N LEU A 89 -0.71 13.05 -14.28
CA LEU A 89 -0.68 13.38 -15.71
C LEU A 89 -0.29 14.84 -16.01
N VAL A 90 -0.35 15.72 -15.00
CA VAL A 90 -0.15 17.17 -15.16
C VAL A 90 1.07 17.66 -14.37
N LEU A 91 1.53 16.90 -13.37
CA LEU A 91 2.59 17.32 -12.46
C LEU A 91 4.01 17.04 -13.00
N PRO A 92 4.96 17.98 -12.83
CA PRO A 92 6.37 17.73 -13.10
C PRO A 92 6.94 16.63 -12.17
N PRO A 93 7.81 15.73 -12.67
CA PRO A 93 8.39 14.65 -11.86
C PRO A 93 9.08 15.12 -10.57
N ALA A 94 9.78 16.26 -10.62
CA ALA A 94 10.48 16.83 -9.47
C ALA A 94 9.53 17.21 -8.30
N VAL A 95 8.31 17.67 -8.60
CA VAL A 95 7.32 18.02 -7.56
C VAL A 95 6.83 16.75 -6.86
N VAL A 96 6.61 15.69 -7.63
CA VAL A 96 6.20 14.38 -7.09
C VAL A 96 7.27 13.83 -6.15
N GLU A 97 8.54 13.85 -6.56
CA GLU A 97 9.67 13.39 -5.73
C GLU A 97 9.79 14.17 -4.42
N VAL A 98 9.67 15.50 -4.45
CA VAL A 98 9.75 16.34 -3.25
C VAL A 98 8.59 16.07 -2.29
N VAL A 99 7.36 15.96 -2.79
CA VAL A 99 6.17 15.68 -1.96
C VAL A 99 6.28 14.31 -1.29
N LEU A 100 6.72 13.29 -2.03
CA LEU A 100 6.92 11.93 -1.49
C LEU A 100 8.06 11.89 -0.47
N GLY A 101 9.21 12.50 -0.81
CA GLY A 101 10.35 12.59 0.09
C GLY A 101 9.98 13.29 1.41
N GLY A 102 9.27 14.42 1.32
CA GLY A 102 8.73 15.12 2.48
C GLY A 102 7.75 14.27 3.27
N PHE A 103 6.84 13.57 2.61
CA PHE A 103 5.89 12.67 3.28
C PHE A 103 6.58 11.52 4.03
N PHE A 104 7.57 10.85 3.42
CA PHE A 104 8.34 9.80 4.09
C PHE A 104 9.12 10.35 5.28
N LEU A 105 9.77 11.51 5.12
CA LEU A 105 10.51 12.16 6.20
C LEU A 105 9.61 12.57 7.36
N LEU A 106 8.38 13.03 7.10
CA LEU A 106 7.40 13.40 8.13
C LEU A 106 6.72 12.18 8.79
N MET A 107 6.60 11.07 8.07
CA MET A 107 6.01 9.85 8.60
C MET A 107 6.85 9.27 9.74
N ILE A 108 8.18 9.32 9.66
CA ILE A 108 9.09 8.78 10.69
C ILE A 108 8.89 9.46 12.07
N PRO A 109 8.97 10.79 12.20
CA PRO A 109 8.70 11.48 13.46
C PRO A 109 7.22 11.40 13.85
N GLY A 110 6.28 11.47 12.89
CA GLY A 110 4.84 11.30 13.17
C GLY A 110 4.54 9.95 13.83
N ARG A 111 5.15 8.87 13.33
CA ARG A 111 5.06 7.53 13.92
C ARG A 111 5.64 7.49 15.32
N ARG A 112 6.85 8.01 15.53
CA ARG A 112 7.48 8.04 16.85
C ARG A 112 6.66 8.84 17.86
N TRP A 113 6.06 9.93 17.43
CA TRP A 113 5.23 10.79 18.28
C TRP A 113 3.91 10.12 18.66
N MET A 114 3.24 9.46 17.70
CA MET A 114 2.03 8.68 17.97
C MET A 114 2.28 7.51 18.92
N GLN A 115 3.38 6.78 18.74
CA GLN A 115 3.76 5.67 19.63
C GLN A 115 4.14 6.16 21.03
N ALA A 116 4.83 7.30 21.15
CA ALA A 116 5.20 7.87 22.44
C ALA A 116 4.02 8.44 23.24
N ARG A 117 2.91 8.76 22.58
CA ARG A 117 1.73 9.40 23.17
C ARG A 117 0.51 8.47 23.27
N ASP A 118 0.66 7.19 22.90
CA ASP A 118 -0.40 6.17 22.86
C ASP A 118 -1.70 6.68 22.20
N ILE A 119 -1.52 7.45 21.11
CA ILE A 119 -2.64 8.16 20.45
C ILE A 119 -3.48 7.13 19.70
N ARG A 120 -4.64 6.80 20.26
CA ARG A 120 -5.67 6.06 19.54
C ARG A 120 -6.31 6.95 18.48
N ILE A 121 -6.15 6.55 17.22
CA ILE A 121 -6.74 7.25 16.09
C ILE A 121 -8.25 6.94 16.03
N ARG A 122 -9.09 7.97 15.91
CA ARG A 122 -10.53 7.81 15.67
C ARG A 122 -10.81 7.55 14.18
N TYR A 123 -11.94 6.92 13.87
CA TYR A 123 -12.33 6.62 12.48
C TYR A 123 -12.34 7.84 11.53
N TRP A 124 -12.66 9.05 12.02
CA TRP A 124 -12.59 10.26 11.18
C TRP A 124 -11.15 10.62 10.78
N GLN A 125 -10.19 10.45 11.69
CA GLN A 125 -8.77 10.69 11.42
C GLN A 125 -8.25 9.64 10.44
N MET A 126 -8.74 8.41 10.56
CA MET A 126 -8.45 7.35 9.60
C MET A 126 -8.94 7.69 8.20
N ALA A 127 -10.08 8.36 8.06
CA ALA A 127 -10.55 8.84 6.76
C ALA A 127 -9.61 9.90 6.18
N VAL A 128 -9.21 10.91 6.97
CA VAL A 128 -8.27 11.94 6.49
C VAL A 128 -6.93 11.33 6.09
N ILE A 129 -6.39 10.43 6.92
CA ILE A 129 -5.15 9.70 6.63
C ILE A 129 -5.34 8.83 5.37
N GLY A 130 -6.47 8.15 5.24
CA GLY A 130 -6.82 7.36 4.07
C GLY A 130 -6.89 8.18 2.80
N GLY A 131 -7.47 9.39 2.86
CA GLY A 131 -7.48 10.34 1.74
C GLY A 131 -6.10 10.81 1.32
N LEU A 132 -5.24 11.17 2.30
CA LEU A 132 -3.86 11.57 2.03
C LEU A 132 -3.03 10.43 1.44
N ILE A 133 -3.07 9.25 2.08
CA ILE A 133 -2.35 8.06 1.59
C ILE A 133 -2.92 7.62 0.25
N GLY A 134 -4.24 7.66 0.06
CA GLY A 134 -4.93 7.38 -1.18
C GLY A 134 -4.43 8.30 -2.30
N TYR A 135 -4.42 9.61 -2.07
CA TYR A 135 -3.91 10.59 -3.03
C TYR A 135 -2.45 10.34 -3.42
N LEU A 136 -1.58 10.11 -2.43
CA LEU A 136 -0.19 9.74 -2.68
C LEU A 136 -0.07 8.38 -3.40
N SER A 137 -0.96 7.43 -3.13
CA SER A 137 -1.10 6.14 -3.85
C SER A 137 -1.47 6.32 -5.31
N GLY A 138 -2.32 7.32 -5.59
CA GLY A 138 -2.71 7.66 -6.96
C GLY A 138 -1.50 8.11 -7.77
N ILE A 139 -0.63 8.89 -7.13
CA ILE A 139 0.61 9.40 -7.73
C ILE A 139 1.69 8.32 -7.81
N VAL A 140 1.81 7.45 -6.80
CA VAL A 140 2.85 6.41 -6.70
C VAL A 140 2.30 5.04 -6.35
N LEU A 141 2.78 4.01 -7.04
CA LEU A 141 2.24 2.66 -6.98
C LEU A 141 2.36 1.94 -5.62
N SER A 142 3.13 2.43 -4.64
CA SER A 142 3.44 1.70 -3.40
C SER A 142 2.94 2.42 -2.13
N THR A 143 1.89 1.88 -1.51
CA THR A 143 1.27 2.45 -0.29
C THR A 143 1.22 1.54 0.92
N GLY A 144 1.53 0.26 0.77
CA GLY A 144 1.49 -0.70 1.87
C GLY A 144 2.31 -0.33 3.12
N PRO A 145 3.49 0.31 3.03
CA PRO A 145 4.25 0.75 4.21
C PRO A 145 3.59 1.91 4.95
N LEU A 146 2.73 2.65 4.26
CA LEU A 146 2.10 3.88 4.72
C LEU A 146 0.77 3.61 5.43
N SER A 147 0.02 2.62 4.93
CA SER A 147 -1.27 2.21 5.46
C SER A 147 -1.16 1.39 6.75
N ILE A 148 -0.13 0.53 6.88
CA ILE A 148 0.07 -0.31 8.08
C ILE A 148 0.09 0.49 9.41
N PRO A 149 0.88 1.58 9.54
CA PRO A 149 0.89 2.38 10.78
C PRO A 149 -0.47 2.96 11.13
N ALA A 150 -1.25 3.39 10.14
CA ALA A 150 -2.58 3.95 10.35
C ALA A 150 -3.54 2.88 10.89
N PHE A 151 -3.53 1.69 10.30
CA PHE A 151 -4.34 0.56 10.76
C PHE A 151 -3.89 0.03 12.14
N LEU A 152 -2.59 0.02 12.44
CA LEU A 152 -2.08 -0.31 13.78
C LEU A 152 -2.56 0.69 14.84
N ALA A 153 -2.61 1.98 14.51
CA ALA A 153 -2.96 3.03 15.46
C ALA A 153 -4.46 3.10 15.82
N ILE A 154 -5.33 2.44 15.04
CA ILE A 154 -6.73 2.19 15.42
C ILE A 154 -6.91 0.88 16.21
N GLY A 155 -5.82 0.11 16.40
CA GLY A 155 -5.80 -1.11 17.20
C GLY A 155 -5.89 -2.42 16.42
N LEU A 156 -5.80 -2.41 15.08
CA LEU A 156 -5.80 -3.65 14.31
C LEU A 156 -4.48 -4.39 14.50
N THR A 157 -4.56 -5.70 14.70
CA THR A 157 -3.38 -6.57 14.85
C THR A 157 -3.58 -7.88 14.08
N LYS A 158 -2.46 -8.55 13.75
CA LYS A 158 -2.46 -9.90 13.13
C LYS A 158 -3.27 -9.99 11.83
N GLY A 159 -4.12 -11.01 11.67
CA GLY A 159 -4.88 -11.25 10.45
C GLY A 159 -5.81 -10.10 10.09
N ALA A 160 -6.46 -9.47 11.08
CA ALA A 160 -7.30 -8.28 10.86
C ALA A 160 -6.53 -7.08 10.28
N LEU A 161 -5.25 -6.89 10.65
CA LEU A 161 -4.41 -5.86 10.05
C LEU A 161 -4.11 -6.19 8.58
N ILE A 162 -3.69 -7.43 8.32
CA ILE A 162 -3.25 -7.89 7.00
C ILE A 162 -4.43 -7.91 6.01
N SER A 163 -5.60 -8.38 6.44
CA SER A 163 -6.80 -8.52 5.61
C SER A 163 -7.45 -7.17 5.32
N THR A 164 -7.56 -6.30 6.33
CA THR A 164 -8.15 -4.95 6.17
C THR A 164 -7.26 -4.06 5.31
N GLU A 165 -5.94 -4.11 5.52
CA GLU A 165 -4.99 -3.41 4.66
C GLU A 165 -5.08 -3.91 3.21
N ALA A 166 -5.09 -5.23 3.00
CA ALA A 166 -5.17 -5.80 1.67
C ALA A 166 -6.47 -5.42 0.96
N ALA A 167 -7.61 -5.48 1.65
CA ALA A 167 -8.90 -5.05 1.12
C ALA A 167 -8.91 -3.56 0.76
N ALA A 168 -8.40 -2.70 1.65
CA ALA A 168 -8.30 -1.26 1.42
C ALA A 168 -7.38 -0.93 0.23
N SER A 169 -6.21 -1.59 0.15
CA SER A 169 -5.26 -1.44 -0.94
C SER A 169 -5.86 -1.87 -2.29
N LEU A 170 -6.64 -2.95 -2.33
CA LEU A 170 -7.39 -3.34 -3.54
C LEU A 170 -8.41 -2.28 -3.95
N ALA A 171 -9.17 -1.72 -3.00
CA ALA A 171 -10.14 -0.67 -3.29
C ALA A 171 -9.46 0.57 -3.89
N LEU A 172 -8.31 0.97 -3.36
CA LEU A 172 -7.51 2.06 -3.94
C LEU A 172 -7.00 1.74 -5.34
N MET A 173 -6.53 0.50 -5.57
CA MET A 173 -6.01 0.07 -6.87
C MET A 173 -7.08 0.06 -7.96
N ILE A 174 -8.32 -0.31 -7.64
CA ILE A 174 -9.44 -0.30 -8.59
C ILE A 174 -9.82 1.12 -9.02
N SER A 175 -9.50 2.13 -8.19
CA SER A 175 -9.93 3.52 -8.40
C SER A 175 -9.10 4.33 -9.41
N LYS A 176 -7.93 3.83 -9.81
CA LYS A 176 -6.94 4.54 -10.64
C LYS A 176 -6.59 3.73 -11.88
#